data_AF-A0A1Y1R5B8-F1
#
_entry.id   AF-A0A1Y1R5B8-F1
#
_cell.length_a   1.000
_cell.length_b   1.000
_cell.length_c   1.000
_cell.angle_alpha   90.00
_cell.angle_beta   90.00
_cell.angle_gamma   90.00
#
_symmetry.space_group_name_H-M   'P 1'
#
loop_
_entity.id
_entity.type
_entity.pdbx_description
1 polymer ?
#
loop_
_entity_poly.entity_id
_entity_poly.type
_entity_poly.pdbx_seq_one_letter_code
_entity_poly.pdbx_strand_id
1 'polypeptide(L)'
;MPLESLIDLSPFTWQGLLTAIACGSLIGLERQSRGKPVGIRTSALITLGTYVFIVLSISLNNDITDPSRIIGQVITSIGFLGAGVMLARDGAVQGVTSAATIWVLAGIGICTATGHWLAALKIALITVAILRGVDLLESAFQTLRRGVHARYQARKRPPPDAE
;
A
#
# COMPACT_ATOMS: atom_id res chain seq x y z
N MET A 1 1.81 -16.17 35.86
CA MET A 1 1.10 -16.21 34.56
C MET A 1 1.65 -17.38 33.78
N PRO A 2 0.82 -18.31 33.27
CA PRO A 2 1.28 -19.42 32.44
C PRO A 2 1.92 -18.89 31.15
N LEU A 3 2.97 -19.54 30.63
CA LEU A 3 3.66 -19.12 29.40
C LEU A 3 2.71 -19.05 28.19
N GLU A 4 1.66 -19.87 28.20
CA GLU A 4 0.64 -19.91 27.15
C GLU A 4 -0.14 -18.60 27.03
N SER A 5 -0.40 -17.88 28.14
CA SER A 5 -1.08 -16.59 28.10
C SER A 5 -0.20 -15.45 27.56
N LEU A 6 1.12 -15.67 27.44
CA LEU A 6 2.04 -14.70 26.84
C LEU A 6 2.09 -14.82 25.32
N ILE A 7 1.71 -15.98 24.78
CA ILE A 7 1.75 -16.30 23.33
C ILE A 7 0.35 -16.23 22.71
N ASP A 8 -0.69 -16.30 23.54
CA ASP A 8 -2.06 -16.06 23.12
C ASP A 8 -2.28 -14.58 22.80
N LEU A 9 -2.52 -14.30 21.52
CA LEU A 9 -2.85 -12.98 21.00
C LEU A 9 -4.33 -12.85 20.64
N SER A 10 -5.20 -13.72 21.16
CA SER A 10 -6.64 -13.62 20.96
C SER A 10 -7.12 -12.16 21.15
N PRO A 11 -7.85 -11.59 20.16
CA PRO A 11 -8.52 -12.26 19.04
C PRO A 11 -7.67 -12.48 17.77
N PHE A 12 -6.41 -12.06 17.75
CA PHE A 12 -5.54 -12.16 16.59
C PHE A 12 -4.96 -13.57 16.41
N THR A 13 -4.76 -13.96 15.16
CA THR A 13 -4.11 -15.23 14.82
C THR A 13 -2.69 -15.00 14.32
N TRP A 14 -1.76 -15.86 14.73
CA TRP A 14 -0.39 -15.82 14.24
C TRP A 14 -0.32 -15.94 12.72
N GLN A 15 -1.17 -16.78 12.10
CA GLN A 15 -1.22 -16.88 10.64
C GLN A 15 -1.61 -15.55 9.99
N GLY A 16 -2.60 -14.84 10.54
CA GLY A 16 -3.04 -13.55 10.02
C GLY A 16 -1.97 -12.48 10.15
N LEU A 17 -1.33 -12.37 11.32
CA LEU A 17 -0.23 -11.44 11.58
C LEU A 17 0.93 -11.65 10.60
N LEU A 18 1.39 -12.91 10.46
CA LEU A 18 2.49 -13.25 9.57
C LEU A 18 2.12 -13.01 8.10
N THR A 19 0.89 -13.33 7.69
CA THR A 19 0.43 -13.10 6.31
C THR A 19 0.37 -11.61 6.00
N ALA A 20 -0.17 -10.78 6.89
CA ALA A 20 -0.25 -9.34 6.71
C ALA A 20 1.16 -8.74 6.55
N ILE A 21 2.07 -9.07 7.47
CA ILE A 21 3.47 -8.60 7.43
C ILE A 21 4.18 -9.08 6.17
N ALA A 22 4.01 -10.34 5.78
CA ALA A 22 4.63 -10.90 4.58
C ALA A 22 4.14 -10.21 3.30
N CYS A 23 2.83 -10.01 3.15
CA CYS A 23 2.25 -9.34 1.98
C CYS A 23 2.69 -7.88 1.88
N GLY A 24 2.66 -7.15 3.01
CA GLY A 24 3.12 -5.77 3.06
C GLY A 24 4.61 -5.65 2.76
N SER A 25 5.43 -6.54 3.33
CA SER A 25 6.87 -6.56 3.09
C SER A 25 7.22 -6.90 1.66
N LEU A 26 6.49 -7.82 1.02
CA LEU A 26 6.68 -8.19 -0.38
C LEU A 26 6.50 -7.00 -1.33
N ILE A 27 5.40 -6.25 -1.17
CA ILE A 27 5.16 -5.03 -1.94
C ILE A 27 6.18 -3.96 -1.57
N GLY A 28 6.43 -3.75 -0.28
CA GLY A 28 7.37 -2.73 0.18
C GLY A 28 8.81 -2.97 -0.26
N LEU A 29 9.23 -4.23 -0.44
CA LEU A 29 10.55 -4.60 -0.97
C LEU A 29 10.68 -4.17 -2.43
N GLU A 30 9.63 -4.40 -3.22
CA GLU A 30 9.52 -3.90 -4.59
C GLU A 30 9.72 -2.38 -4.62
N ARG A 31 8.91 -1.65 -3.82
CA ARG A 31 8.95 -0.18 -3.73
C ARG A 31 10.33 0.33 -3.34
N GLN A 32 10.90 -0.23 -2.28
CA GLN A 32 12.17 0.20 -1.71
C GLN A 32 13.33 -0.07 -2.66
N SER A 33 13.34 -1.22 -3.35
CA SER A 33 14.37 -1.55 -4.35
C SER A 33 14.40 -0.57 -5.54
N ARG A 34 13.27 0.08 -5.85
CA ARG A 34 13.14 1.06 -6.93
C ARG A 34 13.27 2.52 -6.47
N GLY A 35 13.65 2.74 -5.21
CA GLY A 35 13.78 4.09 -4.64
C GLY A 35 12.47 4.87 -4.58
N LYS A 36 11.33 4.16 -4.57
CA LYS A 36 10.00 4.78 -4.53
C LYS A 36 9.57 5.00 -3.08
N PRO A 37 8.72 6.01 -2.81
CA PRO A 37 8.24 6.22 -1.45
C PRO A 37 7.32 5.06 -1.03
N VAL A 38 7.23 4.86 0.30
CA VAL A 38 6.55 3.72 0.97
C VAL A 38 7.35 2.42 0.84
N GLY A 39 8.37 2.25 1.68
CA GLY A 39 9.23 1.06 1.68
C GLY A 39 8.66 -0.12 2.49
N ILE A 40 9.53 -1.09 2.82
CA ILE A 40 9.16 -2.32 3.53
C ILE A 40 8.47 -2.02 4.86
N ARG A 41 9.09 -1.18 5.70
CA ARG A 41 8.56 -0.85 7.04
C ARG A 41 7.17 -0.25 6.98
N THR A 42 6.98 0.77 6.13
CA THR A 42 5.68 1.45 5.98
C THR A 42 4.62 0.49 5.43
N SER A 43 4.96 -0.32 4.43
CA SER A 43 4.01 -1.24 3.80
C SER A 43 3.56 -2.36 4.75
N ALA A 44 4.49 -2.90 5.53
CA ALA A 44 4.18 -3.88 6.58
C ALA A 44 3.30 -3.28 7.68
N LEU A 45 3.56 -2.04 8.11
CA LEU A 45 2.74 -1.37 9.13
C LEU A 45 1.31 -1.06 8.64
N ILE A 46 1.14 -0.68 7.37
CA ILE A 46 -0.19 -0.43 6.80
C ILE A 46 -1.01 -1.73 6.80
N THR A 47 -0.48 -2.80 6.22
CA THR A 47 -1.17 -4.11 6.15
C THR A 47 -1.47 -4.68 7.53
N LEU A 48 -0.50 -4.64 8.45
CA LEU A 48 -0.67 -5.11 9.82
C LEU A 48 -1.68 -4.26 10.61
N GLY A 49 -1.58 -2.94 10.54
CA GLY A 49 -2.50 -2.04 11.24
C GLY A 49 -3.94 -2.22 10.76
N THR A 50 -4.13 -2.33 9.44
CA THR A 50 -5.45 -2.63 8.88
C THR A 50 -5.97 -4.00 9.33
N TYR A 51 -5.13 -5.03 9.35
CA TYR A 51 -5.50 -6.34 9.89
C TYR A 51 -6.00 -6.23 11.34
N VAL A 52 -5.23 -5.56 12.20
CA VAL A 52 -5.57 -5.38 13.62
C VAL A 52 -6.90 -4.66 13.80
N PHE A 53 -7.13 -3.54 13.11
CA PHE A 53 -8.38 -2.79 13.27
C PHE A 53 -9.61 -3.58 12.82
N ILE A 54 -9.50 -4.36 11.74
CA ILE A 54 -10.62 -5.16 11.26
C ILE A 54 -10.89 -6.36 12.17
N VAL A 55 -9.85 -7.06 12.64
CA VAL A 55 -10.05 -8.14 13.62
C VAL A 55 -10.69 -7.61 14.90
N LEU A 56 -10.19 -6.50 15.46
CA LEU A 56 -10.80 -5.87 16.63
C LEU A 56 -12.26 -5.49 16.38
N SER A 57 -12.56 -4.92 15.21
CA SER A 57 -13.93 -4.60 14.82
C SER A 57 -14.85 -5.82 14.82
N ILE A 58 -14.37 -6.95 14.29
CA ILE A 58 -15.15 -8.19 14.22
C ILE A 58 -15.34 -8.77 15.63
N SER A 59 -14.30 -8.74 16.46
CA SER A 59 -14.34 -9.29 17.82
C SER A 59 -15.19 -8.47 18.79
N LEU A 60 -15.28 -7.16 18.58
CA LEU A 60 -16.13 -6.26 19.38
C LEU A 60 -17.60 -6.28 18.93
N ASN A 61 -17.94 -7.03 17.88
CA ASN A 61 -19.26 -6.98 17.28
C ASN A 61 -20.33 -7.54 18.23
N ASN A 62 -21.00 -6.62 18.94
CA ASN A 62 -22.15 -6.87 19.79
C ASN A 62 -23.42 -6.47 19.03
N ASP A 63 -23.84 -7.22 18.00
CA ASP A 63 -25.08 -7.05 17.18
C ASP A 63 -25.42 -5.64 16.63
N ILE A 64 -24.67 -4.60 16.97
CA ILE A 64 -24.97 -3.17 16.76
C ILE A 64 -24.00 -2.55 15.75
N THR A 65 -22.87 -3.21 15.45
CA THR A 65 -21.79 -2.62 14.63
C THR A 65 -21.70 -3.31 13.27
N ASP A 66 -22.14 -2.63 12.21
CA ASP A 66 -21.98 -3.11 10.84
C ASP A 66 -20.48 -3.10 10.44
N PRO A 67 -19.86 -4.26 10.16
CA PRO A 67 -18.45 -4.35 9.77
C PRO A 67 -18.11 -3.53 8.52
N SER A 68 -19.09 -3.30 7.62
CA SER A 68 -18.91 -2.48 6.42
C SER A 68 -18.60 -1.02 6.76
N ARG A 69 -19.13 -0.52 7.88
CA ARG A 69 -18.89 0.86 8.35
C ARG A 69 -17.44 1.06 8.77
N ILE A 70 -16.86 0.10 9.48
CA ILE A 70 -15.47 0.19 9.94
C ILE A 70 -14.51 0.00 8.76
N ILE A 71 -14.81 -0.90 7.83
CA ILE A 71 -14.09 -0.98 6.54
C ILE A 71 -14.09 0.38 5.83
N GLY A 72 -15.25 1.04 5.75
CA GLY A 72 -15.35 2.38 5.17
C GLY A 72 -14.49 3.43 5.89
N GLN A 73 -14.45 3.41 7.23
CA GLN A 73 -13.63 4.31 8.03
C GLN A 73 -12.12 4.06 7.82
N VAL A 74 -11.71 2.79 7.77
CA VAL A 74 -10.33 2.39 7.48
C VAL A 74 -9.92 2.91 6.10
N ILE A 75 -10.70 2.65 5.06
CA ILE A 75 -10.43 3.14 3.70
C ILE A 75 -10.34 4.67 3.66
N THR A 76 -11.24 5.37 4.35
CA THR A 76 -11.23 6.83 4.43
C THR A 76 -9.95 7.35 5.12
N SER A 77 -9.55 6.75 6.23
CA SER A 77 -8.34 7.16 6.99
C SER A 77 -7.05 7.00 6.20
N ILE A 78 -6.95 5.94 5.39
CA ILE A 78 -5.79 5.66 4.54
C ILE A 78 -5.66 6.67 3.39
N GLY A 79 -6.76 7.32 3.00
CA GLY A 79 -6.74 8.44 2.06
C GLY A 79 -5.80 9.57 2.51
N PHE A 80 -5.68 9.82 3.82
CA PHE A 80 -4.74 10.82 4.35
C PHE A 80 -3.26 10.41 4.14
N LEU A 81 -2.93 9.13 4.35
CA LEU A 81 -1.58 8.62 4.09
C LEU A 81 -1.24 8.69 2.59
N GLY A 82 -2.21 8.38 1.73
CA GLY A 82 -2.08 8.52 0.28
C GLY A 82 -1.86 9.97 -0.14
N ALA A 83 -2.65 10.91 0.38
CA ALA A 83 -2.46 12.33 0.12
C ALA A 83 -1.08 12.83 0.60
N GLY A 84 -0.62 12.36 1.76
CA GLY A 84 0.69 12.74 2.32
C GLY A 84 1.89 12.31 1.47
N VAL A 85 1.75 11.28 0.63
CA VAL A 85 2.81 10.85 -0.31
C VAL A 85 2.72 11.54 -1.67
N MET A 86 1.59 12.17 -1.98
CA MET A 86 1.39 12.89 -3.23
C MET A 86 1.96 14.31 -3.11
N LEU A 87 2.84 14.66 -4.06
CA LEU A 87 3.47 15.98 -4.10
C LEU A 87 3.20 16.64 -5.45
N ALA A 88 2.68 17.85 -5.43
CA ALA A 88 2.57 18.68 -6.62
C ALA A 88 3.88 19.46 -6.82
N ARG A 89 4.53 19.31 -7.98
CA ARG A 89 5.75 20.05 -8.33
C ARG A 89 5.69 20.50 -9.78
N ASP A 90 5.91 21.80 -10.01
CA ASP A 90 5.82 22.53 -11.29
C ASP A 90 4.71 22.03 -12.25
N GLY A 91 3.48 21.97 -11.73
CA GLY A 91 2.29 21.61 -12.50
C GLY A 91 2.08 20.11 -12.76
N ALA A 92 2.89 19.23 -12.15
CA ALA A 92 2.71 17.78 -12.21
C ALA A 92 2.58 17.18 -10.80
N VAL A 93 1.67 16.21 -10.64
CA VAL A 93 1.50 15.45 -9.39
C VAL A 93 2.37 14.20 -9.44
N GLN A 94 3.25 14.04 -8.45
CA GLN A 94 4.09 12.86 -8.25
C GLN A 94 3.54 12.01 -7.10
N GLY A 95 3.88 10.73 -7.07
CA GLY A 95 3.51 9.83 -5.98
C GLY A 95 2.13 9.16 -6.12
N VAL A 96 1.41 9.38 -7.22
CA VAL A 96 0.08 8.78 -7.48
C VAL A 96 0.11 7.25 -7.37
N THR A 97 1.09 6.58 -7.96
CA THR A 97 1.24 5.12 -7.85
C THR A 97 1.54 4.67 -6.42
N SER A 98 2.29 5.45 -5.65
CA SER A 98 2.55 5.11 -4.24
C SER A 98 1.31 5.33 -3.38
N ALA A 99 0.48 6.35 -3.66
CA ALA A 99 -0.82 6.51 -3.03
C ALA A 99 -1.77 5.34 -3.35
N ALA A 100 -1.81 4.90 -4.62
CA ALA A 100 -2.57 3.71 -5.02
C ALA A 100 -2.03 2.43 -4.34
N THR A 101 -0.72 2.30 -4.16
CA THR A 101 -0.09 1.17 -3.46
C THR A 101 -0.53 1.13 -1.99
N ILE A 102 -0.55 2.27 -1.31
CA ILE A 102 -1.05 2.40 0.07
C ILE A 102 -2.50 1.90 0.16
N TRP A 103 -3.33 2.26 -0.82
CA TRP A 103 -4.74 1.83 -0.85
C TRP A 103 -4.90 0.31 -1.02
N VAL A 104 -4.10 -0.31 -1.89
CA VAL A 104 -4.10 -1.77 -2.07
C VAL A 104 -3.58 -2.49 -0.82
N LEU A 105 -2.52 -1.96 -0.19
CA LEU A 105 -1.96 -2.52 1.06
C LEU A 105 -3.03 -2.58 2.16
N ALA A 106 -3.87 -1.56 2.28
CA ALA A 106 -5.00 -1.59 3.20
C ALA A 106 -5.97 -2.73 2.87
N GLY A 107 -6.39 -2.83 1.61
CA GLY A 107 -7.30 -3.90 1.16
C GLY A 107 -6.75 -5.30 1.46
N ILE A 108 -5.44 -5.52 1.29
CA ILE A 108 -4.77 -6.76 1.66
C ILE A 108 -4.87 -7.04 3.17
N GLY A 109 -4.71 -6.03 4.02
CA GLY A 109 -4.92 -6.15 5.47
C GLY A 109 -6.35 -6.57 5.82
N ILE A 110 -7.35 -5.96 5.17
CA ILE A 110 -8.77 -6.30 5.36
C ILE A 110 -9.03 -7.74 4.93
N CYS A 111 -8.55 -8.13 3.74
CA CYS A 111 -8.68 -9.49 3.20
C CYS A 111 -8.02 -10.54 4.11
N THR A 112 -6.90 -10.19 4.73
CA THR A 112 -6.23 -11.06 5.71
C THR A 112 -7.05 -11.21 6.99
N ALA A 113 -7.65 -10.12 7.47
CA ALA A 113 -8.45 -10.11 8.70
C ALA A 113 -9.76 -10.90 8.58
N THR A 114 -10.35 -10.96 7.39
CA THR A 114 -11.56 -11.76 7.13
C THR A 114 -11.28 -13.25 6.87
N GLY A 115 -10.05 -13.72 7.13
CA GLY A 115 -9.68 -15.13 7.02
C GLY A 115 -9.23 -15.58 5.63
N HIS A 116 -9.13 -14.67 4.65
CA HIS A 116 -8.74 -15.01 3.28
C HIS A 116 -7.23 -14.84 3.01
N TRP A 117 -6.37 -15.43 3.85
CA TRP A 117 -4.90 -15.27 3.75
C TRP A 117 -4.30 -15.67 2.39
N LEU A 118 -4.81 -16.74 1.76
CA LEU A 118 -4.31 -17.17 0.46
C LEU A 118 -4.69 -16.19 -0.66
N ALA A 119 -5.87 -15.56 -0.56
CA ALA A 119 -6.29 -14.51 -1.48
C ALA A 119 -5.43 -13.26 -1.29
N ALA A 120 -5.16 -12.86 -0.04
CA ALA A 120 -4.28 -11.74 0.28
C ALA A 120 -2.88 -11.91 -0.33
N LEU A 121 -2.29 -13.11 -0.22
CA LEU A 121 -0.99 -13.42 -0.84
C LEU A 121 -1.03 -13.30 -2.37
N LYS A 122 -2.07 -13.85 -3.01
CA LYS A 122 -2.25 -13.74 -4.47
C LYS A 122 -2.40 -12.30 -4.92
N ILE A 123 -3.18 -11.49 -4.19
CA ILE A 123 -3.36 -10.06 -4.47
C ILE A 123 -2.01 -9.33 -4.33
N ALA A 124 -1.21 -9.66 -3.31
CA ALA A 124 0.11 -9.06 -3.14
C ALA A 124 1.05 -9.38 -4.33
N LEU A 125 1.05 -10.63 -4.79
CA LEU A 125 1.82 -11.05 -5.98
C LEU A 125 1.34 -10.34 -7.26
N ILE A 126 0.02 -10.24 -7.46
CA ILE A 126 -0.57 -9.50 -8.59
C ILE A 126 -0.16 -8.02 -8.52
N THR A 127 -0.17 -7.44 -7.33
CA THR A 127 0.23 -6.04 -7.13
C THR A 127 1.70 -5.83 -7.51
N VAL A 128 2.60 -6.71 -7.06
CA VAL A 128 4.00 -6.68 -7.48
C VAL A 128 4.14 -6.89 -8.99
N ALA A 129 3.37 -7.80 -9.59
CA ALA A 129 3.40 -8.04 -11.03
C ALA A 129 2.93 -6.81 -11.82
N ILE A 130 1.92 -6.07 -11.35
CA ILE A 130 1.48 -4.81 -11.96
C ILE A 130 2.59 -3.75 -11.85
N LEU A 131 3.15 -3.57 -10.65
CA LEU A 131 4.22 -2.59 -10.40
C LEU A 131 5.46 -2.88 -11.26
N ARG A 132 5.83 -4.16 -11.40
CA ARG A 132 6.94 -4.61 -12.25
C ARG A 132 6.61 -4.52 -13.74
N GLY A 133 5.43 -4.97 -14.14
CA GLY A 133 5.02 -5.11 -15.54
C GLY A 133 4.86 -3.78 -16.25
N VAL A 134 4.35 -2.75 -15.57
CA VAL A 134 4.26 -1.39 -16.12
C VAL A 134 5.66 -0.84 -16.41
N ASP A 135 6.63 -1.06 -15.52
CA ASP A 135 7.99 -0.59 -15.73
C ASP A 135 8.69 -1.33 -16.90
N LEU A 136 8.41 -2.63 -17.08
CA LEU A 136 8.90 -3.37 -18.26
C LEU A 136 8.27 -2.83 -19.56
N LEU A 137 6.96 -2.58 -19.58
CA LEU A 137 6.26 -2.03 -20.74
C LEU A 137 6.75 -0.61 -21.08
N GLU A 138 7.00 0.22 -20.08
CA GLU A 138 7.53 1.58 -20.27
C GLU A 138 8.95 1.57 -20.85
N SER A 139 9.76 0.56 -20.49
CA SER A 139 11.09 0.35 -21.08
C SER A 139 11.04 -0.19 -22.53
N ALA A 140 10.03 -1.01 -22.85
CA ALA A 140 9.83 -1.57 -24.18
C ALA A 140 9.22 -0.57 -25.18
N PHE A 141 8.36 0.34 -24.70
CA PHE A 141 7.69 1.34 -25.54
C PHE A 141 8.07 2.77 -25.11
N GLN A 142 9.19 3.30 -25.64
CA GLN A 142 9.59 4.71 -25.43
C GLN A 142 8.51 5.73 -25.86
N THR A 143 7.54 5.33 -26.68
CA THR A 143 6.42 6.15 -27.14
C THR A 143 5.47 6.56 -26.00
N LEU A 144 5.37 5.78 -24.92
CA LEU A 144 4.55 6.12 -23.74
C LEU A 144 5.21 7.17 -22.83
N ARG A 145 6.54 7.34 -22.93
CA ARG A 145 7.33 8.33 -22.16
C ARG A 145 7.00 9.78 -22.50
N ARG A 146 6.17 10.03 -23.54
CA ARG A 146 5.70 11.37 -23.94
C ARG A 146 4.58 11.93 -23.05
N GLY A 147 3.99 11.14 -22.15
CA GLY A 147 2.96 11.62 -21.23
C GLY A 147 3.52 12.40 -20.04
N VAL A 148 3.09 13.67 -19.88
CA VAL A 148 3.27 14.63 -18.76
C VAL A 148 4.72 14.91 -18.28
N HIS A 149 5.59 13.92 -18.08
CA HIS A 149 6.96 14.11 -17.59
C HIS A 149 7.93 14.70 -18.63
N ALA A 150 7.70 14.51 -19.93
CA ALA A 150 8.52 15.12 -20.98
C ALA A 150 8.42 16.66 -21.01
N ARG A 151 7.25 17.22 -20.68
CA ARG A 151 7.06 18.69 -20.60
C ARG A 151 7.82 19.33 -19.43
N TYR A 152 8.03 18.58 -18.34
CA TYR A 152 8.70 19.08 -17.15
C TYR A 152 10.22 19.23 -17.35
N GLN A 153 10.88 18.28 -18.02
CA GLN A 153 12.32 18.38 -18.31
C GLN A 153 12.66 19.47 -19.35
N ALA A 154 11.77 19.72 -20.31
CA ALA A 154 11.96 20.78 -21.30
C ALA A 154 11.96 22.20 -20.69
N ARG A 155 11.23 22.42 -19.59
CA ARG A 155 11.12 23.73 -18.92
C ARG A 155 12.30 24.05 -17.98
N LYS A 156 13.15 23.06 -17.65
CA LYS A 156 14.29 23.23 -16.74
C LYS A 156 15.60 23.64 -17.43
N ARG A 157 15.63 23.72 -18.77
CA ARG A 157 16.78 24.29 -19.48
C ARG A 157 16.69 25.82 -19.37
N PRO A 158 17.68 26.50 -18.77
CA PRO A 158 17.78 27.94 -18.94
C PRO A 158 17.91 28.26 -20.44
N PRO A 159 17.35 29.39 -20.90
CA PRO A 159 17.49 29.81 -22.30
C PRO A 159 18.99 29.87 -22.68
N PRO A 160 19.35 29.51 -23.93
CA PRO A 160 20.73 29.53 -24.44
C PRO A 160 21.48 30.87 -24.35
N ASP A 161 20.83 31.92 -23.86
CA ASP A 161 21.17 33.33 -23.97
C ASP A 161 21.14 34.04 -22.59
N ALA A 162 21.35 33.29 -21.51
CA ALA A 162 21.46 33.80 -20.13
C ALA A 162 22.91 33.87 -19.60
N GLU A 163 23.88 34.19 -20.46
CA GLU A 163 25.23 34.68 -20.12
C GLU A 163 25.53 35.99 -20.86
#